data_AF-A0A261Y053-F1
#
_entry.id   AF-A0A261Y053-F1
#
_cell.length_a   1.000
_cell.length_b   1.000
_cell.length_c   1.000
_cell.angle_alpha   90.00
_cell.angle_beta   90.00
_cell.angle_gamma   90.00
#
_symmetry.space_group_name_H-M   'P 1'
#
loop_
_entity.id
_entity.type
_entity.pdbx_description
1 polymer ?
#
loop_
_entity_poly.entity_id
_entity_poly.type
_entity_poly.pdbx_seq_one_letter_code
_entity_poly.pdbx_strand_id
1 'polypeptide(L)' 'MTVVQTGMLKTQGMRIIDSITGQPVILRGVGLGGWMNMENFISGFVGREFQMRESLLQVLGQEKYDFFFD' A
#
# COMPACT_ATOMS: atom_id res chain seq x y z
N MET A 1 -21.96 25.41 7.43
CA MET A 1 -21.50 24.01 7.57
C MET A 1 -20.46 23.99 8.67
N THR A 2 -20.70 23.24 9.75
CA THR A 2 -19.72 23.11 10.83
C THR A 2 -18.68 22.07 10.39
N VAL A 3 -17.41 22.46 10.30
CA VAL A 3 -16.32 21.51 10.11
C VAL A 3 -16.19 20.74 11.43
N VAL A 4 -16.47 19.43 11.41
CA VAL A 4 -16.19 18.58 12.56
C VAL A 4 -14.68 18.39 12.60
N GLN A 5 -14.06 18.87 13.67
CA GLN A 5 -12.62 18.72 13.88
C GLN A 5 -12.32 17.22 14.12
N THR A 6 -11.63 16.59 13.19
CA THR A 6 -11.16 15.20 13.31
C THR A 6 -9.80 15.17 14.00
N GLY A 7 -9.68 14.26 14.96
CA GLY A 7 -8.45 14.03 15.73
C GLY A 7 -7.62 12.87 15.16
N MET A 8 -6.49 12.62 15.81
CA MET A 8 -5.71 11.40 15.57
C MET A 8 -6.52 10.15 15.93
N LEU A 9 -6.25 9.03 15.28
CA LEU A 9 -6.83 7.73 15.65
C LEU A 9 -6.24 7.23 16.97
N LYS A 10 -7.08 6.64 17.84
CA LYS A 10 -6.68 6.03 19.12
C LYS A 10 -7.42 4.70 19.31
N THR A 11 -6.85 3.79 20.09
CA THR A 11 -7.53 2.55 20.52
C THR A 11 -8.29 2.76 21.85
N GLN A 12 -9.51 2.23 21.95
CA GLN A 12 -10.27 2.08 23.19
C GLN A 12 -10.78 0.63 23.29
N GLY A 13 -10.09 -0.18 24.09
CA GLY A 13 -10.32 -1.63 24.09
C GLY A 13 -10.10 -2.21 22.70
N MET A 14 -11.12 -2.86 22.15
CA MET A 14 -11.10 -3.46 20.81
C MET A 14 -11.52 -2.51 19.67
N ARG A 15 -11.77 -1.22 19.96
CA ARG A 15 -12.27 -0.25 18.96
C ARG A 15 -11.19 0.76 18.59
N ILE A 16 -11.17 1.16 17.32
CA ILE A 16 -10.48 2.39 16.87
C ILE A 16 -11.48 3.54 17.01
N ILE A 17 -11.04 4.64 17.61
CA ILE A 17 -11.83 5.84 17.83
C ILE A 17 -11.08 7.08 17.33
N ASP A 18 -11.83 8.12 17.00
CA ASP A 18 -11.30 9.47 16.85
C ASP A 18 -10.98 10.07 18.23
N SER A 19 -9.79 10.65 18.40
CA SER A 19 -9.31 11.11 19.71
C SER A 19 -10.01 12.35 20.25
N ILE A 20 -10.66 13.15 19.40
CA ILE A 20 -11.34 14.39 19.81
C ILE A 20 -12.82 14.11 20.11
N THR A 21 -13.49 13.39 19.20
CA THR A 21 -14.94 13.15 19.27
C THR A 21 -15.30 11.88 20.06
N GLY A 22 -14.33 10.98 20.27
CA GLY A 22 -14.53 9.68 20.93
C GLY A 22 -15.37 8.69 20.11
N GLN A 23 -15.74 9.03 18.87
CA GLN A 23 -16.60 8.21 18.04
C GLN A 23 -15.83 7.04 17.42
N PRO A 24 -16.45 5.85 17.29
CA PRO A 24 -15.84 4.72 16.58
C PRO A 24 -15.54 5.05 15.11
N VAL A 25 -14.37 4.64 14.65
CA VAL A 25 -13.95 4.77 13.25
C VAL A 25 -13.85 3.39 12.61
N ILE A 26 -14.53 3.20 11.49
CA ILE A 26 -14.43 1.98 10.67
C ILE A 26 -13.47 2.26 9.52
N LEU A 27 -12.30 1.62 9.54
CA LEU A 27 -11.34 1.69 8.45
C LEU A 27 -11.76 0.73 7.33
N ARG A 28 -12.21 1.27 6.20
CA ARG A 28 -12.49 0.50 4.97
C ARG A 28 -11.54 0.94 3.89
N GLY A 29 -10.91 -0.02 3.21
CA GLY A 29 -9.95 0.28 2.17
C GLY A 29 -9.56 -0.97 1.40
N VAL A 30 -8.54 -0.79 0.55
CA VAL A 30 -7.93 -1.84 -0.26
C VAL A 30 -6.45 -1.96 0.12
N GLY A 31 -5.88 -3.14 -0.06
CA GLY A 31 -4.45 -3.34 0.13
C GLY A 31 -3.65 -2.77 -1.04
N LEU A 32 -2.52 -2.13 -0.74
CA LEU A 32 -1.57 -1.58 -1.73
C LEU A 32 -0.53 -2.64 -2.15
N GLY A 33 -0.94 -3.91 -2.22
CA GLY A 33 -0.05 -5.02 -2.54
C GLY A 33 0.63 -4.84 -3.90
N GLY A 34 1.90 -5.24 -4.00
CA GLY A 34 2.68 -5.09 -5.24
C GLY A 34 3.28 -3.71 -5.48
N TRP A 35 3.00 -2.71 -4.62
CA TRP A 35 3.55 -1.36 -4.78
C TRP A 35 4.96 -1.22 -4.18
N MET A 36 5.11 -1.37 -2.85
CA MET A 36 6.40 -1.19 -2.18
C MET A 36 7.26 -2.47 -2.10
N ASN A 37 6.64 -3.62 -2.36
CA ASN A 37 7.29 -4.92 -2.45
C ASN A 37 6.62 -5.66 -3.60
N MET A 38 7.40 -6.11 -4.58
CA MET A 38 6.83 -6.74 -5.76
C MET A 38 6.69 -8.24 -5.53
N GLU A 39 5.47 -8.73 -5.63
CA GLU A 39 5.15 -10.13 -5.41
C GLU A 39 4.53 -10.70 -6.68
N ASN A 40 5.24 -11.60 -7.37
CA ASN A 40 4.79 -12.13 -8.66
C ASN A 40 3.37 -12.73 -8.61
N PHE A 41 2.98 -13.30 -7.46
CA PHE A 41 1.66 -13.93 -7.33
C PHE A 41 0.51 -12.91 -7.36
N ILE A 42 0.76 -11.64 -6.99
CA ILE A 42 -0.24 -10.56 -7.11
C ILE A 42 -0.55 -10.30 -8.59
N SER A 43 0.43 -10.45 -9.47
CA SER A 43 0.28 -10.35 -10.92
C SER A 43 -0.11 -11.68 -11.59
N GLY A 44 -0.37 -12.74 -10.82
CA GLY A 44 -0.79 -14.05 -11.34
C GLY A 44 0.35 -14.97 -11.78
N PHE A 45 1.60 -14.63 -11.48
CA PHE A 45 2.77 -15.45 -11.81
C PHE A 45 3.37 -16.10 -10.57
N VAL A 46 3.90 -17.31 -10.69
CA VAL A 46 4.72 -17.90 -9.62
C VAL A 46 6.07 -17.18 -9.54
N GLY A 47 6.64 -17.07 -8.35
CA GLY A 47 8.01 -16.59 -8.17
C GLY A 47 8.17 -15.45 -7.18
N ARG A 48 9.34 -14.81 -7.25
CA ARG A 48 9.81 -13.74 -6.37
C ARG A 48 10.17 -12.50 -7.19
N GLU A 49 10.24 -11.35 -6.52
CA GLU A 49 10.57 -10.04 -7.09
C GLU A 49 11.72 -10.07 -8.11
N PHE A 50 12.80 -10.79 -7.83
CA PHE A 50 13.97 -10.81 -8.71
C PHE A 50 13.64 -11.30 -10.14
N GLN A 51 12.72 -12.25 -10.30
CA GLN A 51 12.32 -12.78 -11.61
C GLN A 51 11.50 -11.75 -12.40
N MET A 52 10.69 -10.96 -11.69
CA MET A 52 9.97 -9.83 -12.29
C MET A 52 10.94 -8.73 -12.71
N ARG A 53 11.94 -8.42 -11.88
CA ARG A 53 13.02 -7.48 -12.22
C ARG A 53 13.84 -7.94 -13.42
N GLU A 54 14.25 -9.21 -13.47
CA GLU A 54 14.94 -9.80 -14.63
C GLU A 54 14.10 -9.69 -15.91
N SER A 55 12.80 -10.00 -15.83
CA SER A 55 11.89 -9.91 -16.98
C SER A 55 11.71 -8.45 -17.44
N LEU A 56 11.58 -7.51 -16.51
CA LEU A 56 11.49 -6.08 -16.82
C LEU A 56 12.78 -5.58 -17.45
N LEU A 57 13.94 -5.95 -16.92
CA LEU A 57 15.24 -5.58 -17.50
C LEU A 57 15.39 -6.11 -18.93
N GLN A 58 15.00 -7.36 -19.17
CA GLN A 58 15.05 -7.98 -20.49
C GLN A 58 14.18 -7.24 -21.53
N VAL A 59 12.98 -6.81 -21.14
CA VAL A 59 12.00 -6.18 -22.05
C VAL A 59 12.27 -4.68 -22.23
N LEU A 60 12.61 -3.98 -21.16
CA LEU A 60 12.74 -2.51 -21.15
C LEU A 60 14.15 -2.04 -21.52
N GLY A 61 15.18 -2.87 -21.28
CA GLY A 61 16.58 -2.47 -21.30
C GLY A 61 16.99 -1.67 -20.06
N GLN A 62 18.30 -1.47 -19.88
CA GLN A 62 18.88 -0.89 -18.66
C GLN A 62 18.33 0.52 -18.35
N GLU A 63 18.34 1.43 -19.32
CA GLU A 63 17.95 2.84 -19.10
C GLU A 63 16.51 2.98 -18.55
N LYS A 64 15.56 2.26 -19.14
CA LYS A 64 14.15 2.31 -18.71
C LYS A 64 13.89 1.51 -17.43
N TYR A 65 14.67 0.46 -17.21
CA TYR A 65 14.62 -0.32 -15.96
C TYR A 65 15.05 0.57 -14.78
N ASP A 66 16.17 1.28 -14.90
CA ASP A 66 16.68 2.17 -13.86
C ASP A 66 15.65 3.28 -13.58
N PHE A 67 15.13 3.95 -14.61
CA PHE A 67 14.07 4.96 -14.45
C PHE A 67 12.81 4.45 -13.71
N PHE A 68 12.48 3.17 -13.84
CA PHE A 68 11.30 2.61 -13.17
C PHE A 68 11.55 2.33 -11.69
N PHE A 69 12.79 2.00 -11.30
CA PHE A 69 13.13 1.52 -9.96
C PHE A 69 13.91 2.50 -9.09
N ASP A 70 14.65 3.44 -9.68
CA ASP A 70 15.53 4.41 -9.03
C ASP A 70 15.11 5.86 -9.31
#